data_AF-A0A833TRT3-F1
#
_entry.id   AF-A0A833TRT3-F1
#
_cell.length_a   1.000
_cell.length_b   1.000
_cell.length_c   1.000
_cell.angle_alpha   90.00
_cell.angle_beta   90.00
_cell.angle_gamma   90.00
#
_symmetry.space_group_name_H-M   'P 1'
#
loop_
_entity.id
_entity.type
_entity.pdbx_description
1 polymer ?
#
loop_
_entity_poly.entity_id
_entity_poly.type
_entity_poly.pdbx_seq_one_letter_code
_entity_poly.pdbx_strand_id
1 'polypeptide(L)'
;METRNQIHVFTAGHISHPEITNIKAKIESLMIEFKHRGYLYHGNGDRSYHSEKLATAFGLLNTPSKAPILIIKNTRMCMDCHSFIMHVTELVDREIVLREGNRVHSFKKGRCSCRGCW
;
A
#
# COMPACT_ATOMS: atom_id res chain seq x y z
N MET A 1 17.08 12.86 18.76
CA MET A 1 16.53 11.51 18.95
C MET A 1 15.33 11.41 18.03
N GLU A 2 15.42 10.73 16.90
CA GLU A 2 14.27 10.25 16.13
C GLU A 2 14.72 9.20 15.12
N THR A 3 13.91 8.16 15.01
CA THR A 3 14.31 6.76 14.82
C THR A 3 14.48 6.35 13.36
N ARG A 4 15.62 5.70 13.06
CA ARG A 4 15.84 4.68 12.00
C ARG A 4 15.37 5.07 10.59
N ASN A 5 16.24 5.79 9.88
CA ASN A 5 16.21 6.04 8.44
C ASN A 5 16.42 4.75 7.59
N GLN A 6 15.68 3.68 7.88
CA GLN A 6 15.73 2.43 7.13
C GLN A 6 14.80 2.53 5.92
N ILE A 7 15.40 2.52 4.73
CA ILE A 7 14.68 2.42 3.46
C ILE A 7 14.44 0.93 3.19
N HIS A 8 13.19 0.49 3.25
CA HIS A 8 12.81 -0.88 2.90
C HIS A 8 12.36 -0.93 1.44
N VAL A 9 13.13 -1.61 0.61
CA VAL A 9 12.84 -1.75 -0.83
C VAL A 9 12.03 -3.02 -1.07
N PHE A 10 10.81 -2.87 -1.60
CA PHE A 10 9.95 -3.98 -2.01
C PHE A 10 10.00 -4.13 -3.53
N THR A 11 10.88 -5.00 -4.02
CA THR A 11 10.93 -5.36 -5.44
C THR A 11 10.03 -6.57 -5.68
N ALA A 12 9.19 -6.52 -6.72
CA ALA A 12 8.42 -7.67 -7.18
C ALA A 12 9.39 -8.83 -7.50
N GLY A 13 9.35 -9.90 -6.69
CA GLY A 13 10.21 -11.08 -6.84
C GLY A 13 11.11 -11.42 -5.65
N HIS A 14 11.25 -10.56 -4.63
CA HIS A 14 11.93 -10.95 -3.38
C HIS A 14 10.96 -11.73 -2.47
N ILE A 15 10.95 -13.06 -2.64
CA ILE A 15 10.09 -14.01 -1.93
C ILE A 15 10.56 -14.23 -0.46
N SER A 16 11.68 -13.62 -0.05
CA SER A 16 12.33 -13.88 1.24
C SER A 16 12.33 -12.65 2.16
N HIS A 17 11.17 -12.05 2.42
CA HIS A 17 11.05 -11.11 3.53
C HIS A 17 10.75 -11.90 4.82
N PRO A 18 11.51 -11.74 5.92
CA PRO A 18 11.31 -12.53 7.14
C PRO A 18 9.90 -12.38 7.72
N GLU A 19 9.27 -11.22 7.50
CA GLU A 19 7.90 -10.93 7.93
C GLU A 19 6.83 -11.20 6.85
N ILE A 20 7.13 -11.91 5.76
CA ILE A 20 6.20 -12.07 4.63
C ILE A 20 4.84 -12.62 5.06
N THR A 21 4.81 -13.53 6.04
CA THR A 21 3.57 -14.07 6.61
C THR A 21 2.71 -12.99 7.25
N ASN A 22 3.31 -12.12 8.06
CA ASN A 22 2.60 -11.01 8.72
C ASN A 22 2.13 -9.97 7.71
N ILE A 23 2.94 -9.68 6.69
CA ILE A 23 2.59 -8.75 5.61
C ILE A 23 1.38 -9.29 4.84
N LYS A 24 1.38 -10.57 4.46
CA LYS A 24 0.26 -11.20 3.75
C LYS A 24 -1.01 -11.23 4.61
N ALA A 25 -0.90 -11.63 5.87
CA ALA A 25 -2.02 -11.63 6.82
C ALA A 25 -2.61 -10.21 6.98
N LYS A 26 -1.77 -9.17 6.99
CA LYS A 26 -2.25 -7.79 7.05
C LYS A 26 -3.03 -7.40 5.80
N ILE A 27 -2.61 -7.82 4.61
CA ILE A 27 -3.37 -7.60 3.37
C ILE A 27 -4.74 -8.30 3.46
N GLU A 28 -4.78 -9.56 3.87
CA GLU A 28 -6.02 -10.32 4.02
C GLU A 28 -6.99 -9.65 4.99
N SER A 29 -6.49 -9.21 6.15
CA SER A 29 -7.26 -8.43 7.13
C SER A 29 -7.85 -7.15 6.52
N LEU A 30 -7.07 -6.41 5.72
CA LEU A 30 -7.57 -5.21 5.03
C LEU A 30 -8.66 -5.56 4.02
N MET A 31 -8.53 -6.66 3.27
CA MET A 31 -9.56 -7.09 2.31
C MET A 31 -10.88 -7.48 3.02
N ILE A 32 -10.79 -8.12 4.18
CA ILE A 32 -11.96 -8.43 5.02
C ILE A 32 -12.64 -7.14 5.50
N GLU A 33 -11.86 -6.18 6.00
CA GLU A 33 -12.38 -4.87 6.42
C GLU A 33 -13.06 -4.13 5.26
N PHE A 34 -12.48 -4.19 4.07
CA PHE A 34 -13.07 -3.57 2.88
C PHE A 34 -14.44 -4.17 2.56
N LYS A 35 -14.55 -5.50 2.61
CA LYS A 35 -15.82 -6.20 2.40
C LYS A 35 -16.85 -5.82 3.48
N HIS A 36 -16.43 -5.75 4.74
CA HIS A 36 -17.31 -5.41 5.86
C HIS A 36 -17.86 -3.98 5.78
N ARG A 37 -17.06 -3.03 5.29
CA ARG A 37 -17.48 -1.63 5.07
C ARG A 37 -18.20 -1.40 3.74
N GLY A 38 -18.33 -2.44 2.91
CA GLY A 38 -19.00 -2.34 1.61
C GLY A 38 -18.20 -1.61 0.54
N TYR A 39 -16.86 -1.53 0.64
CA TYR A 39 -16.04 -0.98 -0.43
C TYR A 39 -16.14 -1.87 -1.68
N LEU A 40 -16.34 -1.27 -2.85
CA LEU A 40 -16.36 -1.95 -4.15
C LEU A 40 -14.93 -2.32 -4.61
N TYR A 41 -14.22 -3.10 -3.80
CA TYR A 41 -12.90 -3.59 -4.11
C TYR A 41 -12.99 -5.02 -4.69
N HIS A 42 -12.95 -5.12 -6.01
CA HIS A 42 -12.85 -6.40 -6.72
C HIS A 42 -11.38 -6.82 -6.85
N GLY A 43 -10.78 -7.17 -5.71
CA GLY A 43 -9.41 -7.70 -5.69
C GLY A 43 -9.31 -8.96 -6.55
N ASN A 44 -8.39 -8.96 -7.52
CA ASN A 44 -8.11 -10.16 -8.29
C ASN A 44 -7.16 -11.07 -7.49
N GLY A 45 -7.52 -12.35 -7.31
CA GLY A 45 -6.71 -13.36 -6.60
C GLY A 45 -5.24 -13.38 -7.03
N ASP A 46 -4.98 -13.27 -8.34
CA ASP A 46 -3.64 -13.26 -8.92
C ASP A 46 -2.83 -11.98 -8.58
N ARG A 47 -3.52 -10.91 -8.17
CA ARG A 47 -2.93 -9.60 -7.85
C ARG A 47 -2.94 -9.30 -6.35
N SER A 48 -3.29 -10.28 -5.52
CA SER A 48 -3.39 -10.13 -4.06
C SER A 48 -2.06 -9.73 -3.42
N TYR A 49 -0.94 -10.14 -4.04
CA TYR A 49 0.40 -9.97 -3.49
C TYR A 49 1.34 -9.17 -4.40
N HIS A 50 0.79 -8.22 -5.15
CA HIS A 50 1.61 -7.23 -5.84
C HIS A 50 2.51 -6.45 -4.85
N SER A 51 3.68 -6.04 -5.35
CA SER A 51 4.70 -5.32 -4.57
C SER A 51 4.17 -4.11 -3.81
N GLU A 52 3.21 -3.39 -4.38
CA GLU A 52 2.63 -2.17 -3.82
C GLU A 52 1.73 -2.47 -2.62
N LYS A 53 0.97 -3.57 -2.67
CA LYS A 53 0.15 -4.02 -1.55
C LYS A 53 1.03 -4.54 -0.42
N LEU A 54 2.07 -5.30 -0.76
CA LEU A 54 3.07 -5.78 0.19
C LEU A 54 3.79 -4.60 0.87
N ALA A 55 4.28 -3.62 0.11
CA ALA A 55 4.93 -2.43 0.64
C ALA A 55 3.99 -1.61 1.54
N THR A 56 2.73 -1.45 1.13
CA THR A 56 1.72 -0.76 1.93
C THR A 56 1.47 -1.48 3.25
N ALA A 57 1.22 -2.79 3.22
CA ALA A 57 0.97 -3.59 4.41
C ALA A 57 2.18 -3.60 5.34
N PHE A 58 3.39 -3.76 4.80
CA PHE A 58 4.61 -3.66 5.59
C PHE A 58 4.76 -2.28 6.24
N GLY A 59 4.56 -1.20 5.48
CA GLY A 59 4.60 0.16 6.00
C GLY A 59 3.64 0.31 7.18
N LEU A 60 2.40 -0.17 7.04
CA LEU A 60 1.41 -0.13 8.13
C LEU A 60 1.83 -0.89 9.39
N LEU A 61 2.55 -2.01 9.24
CA LEU A 61 3.01 -2.82 10.37
C LEU A 61 4.24 -2.21 11.07
N ASN A 62 5.15 -1.61 10.31
CA ASN A 62 6.50 -1.26 10.78
C ASN A 62 6.72 0.22 11.05
N THR A 63 5.68 1.05 10.93
CA THR A 63 5.78 2.49 11.18
C THR A 63 4.68 2.98 12.10
N PRO A 64 4.95 3.99 12.95
CA PRO A 64 3.98 4.49 13.93
C PRO A 64 2.63 4.84 13.32
N SER A 65 1.57 4.66 14.11
CA SER A 65 0.23 5.08 13.70
C SER A 65 0.23 6.55 13.26
N LYS A 66 -0.45 6.85 12.15
CA LYS A 66 -0.54 8.17 11.50
C LYS A 66 0.72 8.74 10.83
N ALA A 67 1.91 8.16 10.99
CA ALA A 67 3.09 8.63 10.25
C ALA A 67 2.89 8.46 8.74
N PRO A 68 3.40 9.33 7.85
CA PRO A 68 3.28 9.07 6.41
C PRO A 68 4.07 7.82 6.00
N ILE A 69 3.60 7.09 4.99
CA ILE A 69 4.34 5.97 4.37
C ILE A 69 4.80 6.41 2.99
N LEU A 70 6.09 6.26 2.68
CA LEU A 70 6.65 6.51 1.35
C LEU A 70 6.98 5.18 0.66
N ILE A 71 6.43 4.98 -0.54
CA ILE A 71 6.71 3.84 -1.39
C ILE A 71 7.38 4.35 -2.68
N ILE A 72 8.52 3.77 -3.06
CA ILE A 72 9.24 4.13 -4.28
C ILE A 72 9.22 2.93 -5.23
N LYS A 73 8.80 3.16 -6.47
CA LYS A 73 8.68 2.12 -7.49
C LYS A 73 9.17 2.65 -8.85
N ASN A 74 9.75 1.75 -9.64
CA ASN A 74 10.26 2.05 -10.99
C ASN A 74 9.30 1.64 -12.11
N THR A 75 8.26 0.86 -11.80
CA THR A 75 7.25 0.41 -12.76
C THR A 75 5.89 0.99 -12.42
N ARG A 76 5.12 1.30 -13.47
CA ARG A 76 3.75 1.79 -13.32
C ARG A 76 2.94 0.86 -12.41
N MET A 77 2.18 1.41 -11.48
CA MET A 77 1.27 0.62 -10.65
C MET A 77 0.21 -0.06 -11.53
N CYS A 78 -0.61 -0.96 -10.99
CA CYS A 78 -1.84 -1.44 -11.63
C CYS A 78 -3.11 -0.80 -10.99
N MET A 79 -4.22 -0.72 -11.72
CA MET A 79 -5.45 -0.07 -11.22
C MET A 79 -5.97 -0.71 -9.92
N ASP A 80 -5.79 -2.03 -9.81
CA ASP A 80 -6.14 -2.79 -8.60
C ASP A 80 -5.29 -2.38 -7.37
N CYS A 81 -3.98 -2.18 -7.53
CA CYS A 81 -3.14 -1.62 -6.48
C CYS A 81 -3.52 -0.16 -6.15
N HIS A 82 -3.87 0.62 -7.16
CA HIS A 82 -4.27 2.02 -6.98
C HIS A 82 -5.53 2.13 -6.11
N SER A 83 -6.57 1.37 -6.44
CA SER A 83 -7.81 1.31 -5.66
C SER A 83 -7.57 0.71 -4.27
N PHE A 84 -6.73 -0.32 -4.15
CA PHE A 84 -6.37 -0.89 -2.85
C PHE A 84 -5.79 0.17 -1.91
N ILE A 85 -4.75 0.90 -2.34
CA ILE A 85 -4.09 1.92 -1.51
C ILE A 85 -5.06 3.03 -1.14
N MET A 86 -5.91 3.44 -2.09
CA MET A 86 -6.96 4.42 -1.86
C MET A 86 -7.87 3.99 -0.69
N HIS A 87 -8.45 2.79 -0.73
CA HIS A 87 -9.28 2.26 0.35
C HIS A 87 -8.53 2.07 1.67
N VAL A 88 -7.25 1.67 1.61
CA VAL A 88 -6.40 1.62 2.81
C VAL A 88 -6.35 2.98 3.49
N THR A 89 -6.05 4.06 2.76
CA THR A 89 -5.92 5.40 3.35
C THR A 89 -7.22 5.94 3.93
N GLU A 90 -8.37 5.50 3.41
CA GLU A 90 -9.68 5.78 3.98
C GLU A 90 -9.92 5.02 5.28
N LEU A 91 -9.55 3.73 5.31
CA LEU A 91 -9.74 2.86 6.46
C LEU A 91 -8.85 3.24 7.65
N VAL A 92 -7.57 3.52 7.41
CA VAL A 92 -6.58 3.75 8.47
C VAL A 92 -6.31 5.23 8.78
N ASP A 93 -6.98 6.15 8.08
CA ASP A 93 -6.78 7.61 8.15
C ASP A 93 -5.29 8.01 8.13
N ARG A 94 -4.59 7.51 7.10
CA ARG A 94 -3.13 7.62 6.98
C ARG A 94 -2.74 8.02 5.57
N GLU A 95 -1.74 8.90 5.47
CA GLU A 95 -1.18 9.32 4.18
C GLU A 95 -0.17 8.29 3.67
N ILE A 96 -0.33 7.92 2.39
CA ILE A 96 0.61 7.07 1.67
C ILE A 96 1.04 7.83 0.41
N VAL A 97 2.34 8.07 0.28
CA VAL A 97 2.92 8.70 -0.91
C VAL A 97 3.63 7.63 -1.70
N LEU A 98 3.33 7.54 -2.99
CA LEU A 98 3.95 6.59 -3.89
C LEU A 98 4.59 7.32 -5.07
N ARG A 99 5.88 7.09 -5.26
CA ARG A 99 6.66 7.66 -6.35
C ARG A 99 6.87 6.60 -7.44
N GLU A 100 6.40 6.90 -8.64
CA GLU A 100 6.53 6.10 -9.86
C GLU A 100 7.38 6.88 -10.88
N GLY A 101 8.70 6.69 -10.83
CA GLY A 101 9.63 7.51 -11.62
C GLY A 101 9.46 9.00 -11.32
N ASN A 102 8.96 9.76 -12.30
CA ASN A 102 8.66 11.20 -12.19
C ASN A 102 7.23 11.51 -11.73
N ARG A 103 6.35 10.50 -11.63
CA ARG A 103 4.98 10.67 -11.13
C ARG A 103 4.95 10.46 -9.63
N VAL A 104 4.13 11.25 -8.94
CA VAL A 104 3.90 11.14 -7.50
C VAL A 104 2.41 11.04 -7.27
N HIS A 105 2.01 9.93 -6.64
CA HIS A 105 0.66 9.66 -6.17
C HIS A 105 0.64 9.89 -4.66
N SER A 106 -0.03 10.95 -4.20
CA SER A 106 -0.35 11.10 -2.78
C SER A 106 -1.77 10.57 -2.54
N PHE A 107 -1.86 9.56 -1.68
CA PHE A 107 -3.10 8.93 -1.26
C PHE A 107 -3.45 9.41 0.15
N LYS A 108 -4.67 9.95 0.32
CA LYS A 108 -5.16 10.46 1.60
C LYS A 108 -6.68 10.41 1.63
N LYS A 109 -7.25 9.85 2.71
CA LYS A 109 -8.70 9.78 2.95
C LYS A 109 -9.49 9.24 1.74
N GLY A 110 -9.02 8.14 1.17
CA GLY A 110 -9.73 7.52 0.04
C GLY A 110 -9.60 8.27 -1.29
N ARG A 111 -8.61 9.17 -1.44
CA ARG A 111 -8.40 9.92 -2.68
C ARG A 111 -6.94 9.89 -3.07
N CYS A 112 -6.67 9.92 -4.39
CA CYS A 112 -5.34 10.06 -4.95
C CYS A 112 -5.17 11.42 -5.64
N SER A 113 -3.97 12.00 -5.57
CA SER A 113 -3.60 13.24 -6.27
C SER A 113 -3.69 13.16 -7.80
N CYS A 114 -3.77 11.96 -8.39
CA CYS A 114 -3.85 11.76 -9.84
C CYS A 114 -5.18 12.20 -10.47
N ARG A 115 -6.22 12.48 -9.65
CA ARG A 115 -7.57 12.90 -10.10
C ARG A 115 -8.21 12.01 -11.18
N GLY A 116 -7.85 10.72 -11.22
CA GLY A 116 -8.34 9.76 -12.22
C GLY A 116 -7.52 9.68 -13.51
N CYS A 117 -6.49 10.52 -13.67
CA CYS A 117 -5.49 10.40 -14.73
C CYS A 117 -4.33 9.53 -14.23
N TRP A 118 -4.55 8.22 -14.29
CA TRP A 118 -3.59 7.21 -13.89
C TRP A 118 -2.52 6.95 -14.96
#